data_AF-A0A524G9T3-F1
#
_entry.id   AF-A0A524G9T3-F1
#
_cell.length_a   1.000
_cell.length_b   1.000
_cell.length_c   1.000
_cell.angle_alpha   90.00
_cell.angle_beta   90.00
_cell.angle_gamma   90.00
#
_symmetry.space_group_name_H-M   'P 1'
#
loop_
_entity.id
_entity.type
_entity.pdbx_description
1 polymer ?
#
loop_
_entity_poly.entity_id
_entity_poly.type
_entity_poly.pdbx_seq_one_letter_code
_entity_poly.pdbx_strand_id
1 'polypeptide(L)'
;MEDVRLSALQALNIDLSSKDMVVLGALLKSQNEPTKFVDFETIRGQLEVDEGGRKGKDSLIYRSLSLLESSGYIQVDRSSHKHGYNSSVRLLHTAIRKLKQERRNTYEKELNDLDNEIQNISDIDVESLQSKFVGLMVGEHALERPVFVTDWENILHLLDEKIYRDLTKGDIVRLTTEWLYRFDELDSFRVKKSESLLNKGVVFRGLERKKSDSSALAKRISLMKIWKTKGYDIGYRIKLKEDATYQFISRNSEGIVLILSESPFSATWLPRESNPELVDNAIENFDVDYNSGLDVFEIGE
;
A
#
# COMPACT_ATOMS: atom_id res chain seq x y z
N MET A 1 -37.59 -12.32 11.24
CA MET A 1 -36.89 -13.06 10.15
C MET A 1 -36.58 -12.14 8.97
N GLU A 2 -37.47 -11.20 8.63
CA GLU A 2 -37.28 -10.20 7.58
C GLU A 2 -36.17 -9.19 7.91
N ASP A 3 -36.08 -8.72 9.16
CA ASP A 3 -34.98 -7.87 9.64
C ASP A 3 -33.60 -8.49 9.44
N VAL A 4 -33.43 -9.77 9.77
CA VAL A 4 -32.14 -10.47 9.64
C VAL A 4 -31.70 -10.54 8.17
N ARG A 5 -32.64 -10.64 7.23
CA ARG A 5 -32.34 -10.67 5.78
C ARG A 5 -31.93 -9.29 5.27
N LEU A 6 -32.62 -8.24 5.71
CA LEU A 6 -32.29 -6.86 5.36
C LEU A 6 -30.91 -6.47 5.93
N SER A 7 -30.63 -6.82 7.19
CA SER A 7 -29.32 -6.62 7.81
C SER A 7 -28.20 -7.37 7.07
N ALA A 8 -28.47 -8.59 6.59
CA ALA A 8 -27.47 -9.35 5.82
C ALA A 8 -27.17 -8.71 4.45
N LEU A 9 -28.18 -8.16 3.77
CA LEU A 9 -27.98 -7.45 2.50
C LEU A 9 -27.24 -6.12 2.71
N GLN A 10 -27.57 -5.39 3.77
CA GLN A 10 -26.85 -4.18 4.17
C GLN A 10 -25.39 -4.47 4.52
N ALA A 11 -25.10 -5.54 5.27
CA ALA A 11 -23.74 -5.95 5.61
C ALA A 11 -22.89 -6.32 4.38
N LEU A 12 -23.53 -6.81 3.32
CA LEU A 12 -22.90 -7.06 2.02
C LEU A 12 -22.85 -5.83 1.11
N ASN A 13 -23.49 -4.73 1.52
CA ASN A 13 -23.68 -3.51 0.74
C ASN A 13 -24.42 -3.75 -0.58
N ILE A 14 -25.40 -4.65 -0.57
CA ILE A 14 -26.28 -4.91 -1.72
C ILE A 14 -27.47 -3.95 -1.60
N ASP A 15 -27.47 -2.92 -2.44
CA ASP A 15 -28.61 -2.03 -2.61
C ASP A 15 -29.57 -2.60 -3.67
N LEU A 16 -30.68 -3.20 -3.21
CA LEU A 16 -31.73 -3.73 -4.08
C LEU A 16 -32.45 -2.65 -4.90
N SER A 17 -32.36 -1.38 -4.50
CA SER A 17 -32.93 -0.24 -5.23
C SER A 17 -31.98 0.34 -6.28
N SER A 18 -30.72 -0.12 -6.31
CA SER A 18 -29.76 0.30 -7.31
C SER A 18 -30.19 -0.11 -8.72
N LYS A 19 -29.85 0.72 -9.71
CA LYS A 19 -30.21 0.47 -11.11
C LYS A 19 -29.74 -0.91 -11.61
N ASP A 20 -28.58 -1.35 -11.16
CA ASP A 20 -28.02 -2.64 -11.55
C ASP A 20 -28.86 -3.80 -11.02
N MET A 21 -29.32 -3.72 -9.76
CA MET A 21 -30.19 -4.73 -9.17
C MET A 21 -31.61 -4.71 -9.77
N VAL A 22 -32.11 -3.54 -10.15
CA VAL A 22 -33.38 -3.42 -10.90
C VAL A 22 -33.27 -4.09 -12.27
N VAL A 23 -32.18 -3.87 -13.01
CA VAL A 23 -31.92 -4.53 -14.30
C VAL A 23 -31.78 -6.05 -14.13
N LEU A 24 -31.10 -6.51 -13.08
CA LEU A 24 -31.01 -7.93 -12.74
C LEU A 24 -32.39 -8.52 -12.44
N GLY A 25 -33.24 -7.80 -11.70
CA GLY A 25 -34.61 -8.20 -11.42
C GLY A 25 -35.46 -8.33 -12.68
N ALA A 26 -35.36 -7.37 -13.60
CA ALA A 26 -36.03 -7.43 -14.89
C ALA A 26 -35.56 -8.63 -15.72
N LEU A 27 -34.24 -8.88 -15.81
CA LEU A 27 -33.70 -10.06 -16.47
C LEU A 27 -34.27 -11.36 -15.87
N LEU A 28 -34.26 -11.50 -14.54
CA LEU A 28 -34.78 -12.70 -13.86
C LEU A 28 -36.27 -12.92 -14.12
N LYS A 29 -37.08 -11.85 -14.20
CA LYS A 29 -38.51 -11.93 -14.55
C LYS A 29 -38.74 -12.28 -16.02
N SER A 30 -37.89 -11.79 -16.92
CA SER A 30 -37.95 -12.12 -18.35
C SER A 30 -37.52 -13.56 -18.66
N GLN A 31 -36.79 -14.21 -17.74
CA GLN A 31 -36.36 -15.59 -17.88
C GLN A 31 -37.46 -16.57 -17.46
N ASN A 32 -38.18 -17.13 -18.44
CA ASN A 32 -39.12 -18.23 -18.17
C ASN A 32 -38.41 -19.53 -17.73
N GLU A 33 -37.13 -19.69 -18.09
CA GLU A 33 -36.31 -20.85 -17.72
C GLU A 33 -34.90 -20.39 -17.30
N PRO A 34 -34.32 -20.94 -16.21
CA PRO A 34 -33.00 -20.52 -15.70
C PRO A 34 -31.82 -20.70 -16.65
N THR A 35 -31.94 -21.56 -17.67
CA THR A 35 -30.88 -21.85 -18.65
C THR A 35 -31.01 -21.02 -19.93
N LYS A 36 -32.13 -20.34 -20.13
CA LYS A 36 -32.40 -19.60 -21.37
C LYS A 36 -31.75 -18.21 -21.31
N PHE A 37 -31.14 -17.83 -22.42
CA PHE A 37 -30.65 -16.47 -22.63
C PHE A 37 -31.78 -15.59 -23.15
N VAL A 38 -31.79 -14.34 -22.70
CA VAL A 38 -32.80 -13.32 -23.01
C VAL A 38 -32.10 -12.17 -23.73
N ASP A 39 -32.72 -11.64 -24.79
CA ASP A 39 -32.14 -10.50 -25.51
C ASP A 39 -32.40 -9.17 -24.81
N PHE A 40 -31.65 -8.15 -25.21
CA PHE A 40 -31.74 -6.80 -24.63
C PHE A 40 -33.16 -6.22 -24.72
N GLU A 41 -33.85 -6.38 -25.85
CA GLU A 41 -35.20 -5.83 -26.03
C GLU A 41 -36.21 -6.44 -25.08
N THR A 42 -36.08 -7.73 -24.77
CA THR A 42 -36.95 -8.38 -23.78
C THR A 42 -36.71 -7.84 -22.37
N ILE A 43 -35.45 -7.65 -21.97
CA ILE A 43 -35.11 -7.04 -20.66
C ILE A 43 -35.66 -5.61 -20.58
N ARG A 44 -35.49 -4.84 -21.66
CA ARG A 44 -36.00 -3.47 -21.77
C ARG A 44 -37.52 -3.41 -21.69
N GLY A 45 -38.22 -4.33 -22.36
CA GLY A 45 -39.68 -4.44 -22.27
C GLY A 45 -40.13 -4.76 -20.84
N GLN A 46 -39.41 -5.62 -20.13
CA GLN A 46 -39.73 -5.91 -18.73
C GLN A 46 -39.48 -4.71 -17.80
N LEU A 47 -38.41 -3.95 -18.04
CA LEU A 47 -38.16 -2.69 -17.30
C LEU A 47 -39.27 -1.66 -17.54
N GLU A 48 -39.78 -1.56 -18.76
CA GLU A 48 -40.93 -0.69 -19.06
C GLU A 48 -42.17 -1.06 -18.25
N VAL A 49 -42.43 -2.36 -18.11
CA VAL A 49 -43.55 -2.87 -17.29
C VAL A 49 -43.33 -2.57 -15.81
N ASP A 50 -42.12 -2.81 -15.31
CA ASP A 50 -41.78 -2.65 -13.90
C ASP A 50 -41.72 -1.17 -13.46
N GLU A 51 -41.29 -0.25 -14.33
CA GLU A 51 -41.17 1.20 -14.03
C GLU A 51 -42.38 2.04 -14.50
N GLY A 52 -43.50 1.41 -14.89
CA GLY A 52 -44.73 2.11 -15.24
C GLY A 52 -44.66 2.92 -16.54
N GLY A 53 -44.07 2.34 -17.59
CA GLY A 53 -43.96 2.93 -18.93
C GLY A 53 -42.66 3.70 -19.18
N ARG A 54 -41.75 3.75 -18.20
CA ARG A 54 -40.41 4.34 -18.38
C ARG A 54 -39.41 3.24 -18.77
N LYS A 55 -38.69 3.44 -19.87
CA LYS A 55 -37.73 2.45 -20.42
C LYS A 55 -36.31 2.59 -19.85
N GLY A 56 -36.02 3.63 -19.08
CA GLY A 56 -34.65 4.06 -18.83
C GLY A 56 -33.90 4.47 -20.12
N LYS A 57 -32.61 4.79 -19.99
CA LYS A 57 -31.73 5.04 -21.15
C LYS A 57 -30.98 3.77 -21.50
N ASP A 58 -30.98 3.37 -22.77
CA ASP A 58 -30.33 2.14 -23.24
C ASP A 58 -28.87 2.06 -22.81
N SER A 59 -28.14 3.17 -22.89
CA SER A 59 -26.73 3.26 -22.44
C SER A 59 -26.54 2.94 -20.95
N LEU A 60 -27.52 3.25 -20.10
CA LEU A 60 -27.47 2.92 -18.67
C LEU A 60 -27.77 1.44 -18.43
N ILE A 61 -28.71 0.86 -19.18
CA ILE A 61 -29.03 -0.57 -19.07
C ILE A 61 -27.82 -1.39 -19.52
N TYR A 62 -27.16 -1.04 -20.62
CA TYR A 62 -25.94 -1.71 -21.05
C TYR A 62 -24.82 -1.60 -20.02
N ARG A 63 -24.64 -0.42 -19.41
CA ARG A 63 -23.67 -0.24 -18.33
C ARG A 63 -23.97 -1.15 -17.14
N SER A 64 -25.23 -1.24 -16.73
CA SER A 64 -25.67 -2.13 -15.65
C SER A 64 -25.43 -3.60 -15.99
N LEU A 65 -25.75 -4.05 -17.20
CA LEU A 65 -25.48 -5.42 -17.65
C LEU A 65 -23.98 -5.73 -17.64
N SER A 66 -23.13 -4.80 -18.09
CA SER A 66 -21.67 -4.96 -18.00
C SER A 66 -21.17 -5.05 -16.55
N LEU A 67 -21.71 -4.24 -15.63
CA LEU A 67 -21.36 -4.30 -14.22
C LEU A 67 -21.79 -5.63 -13.58
N LEU A 68 -23.00 -6.08 -13.87
CA LEU A 68 -23.53 -7.37 -13.41
C LEU A 68 -22.70 -8.54 -13.95
N GLU A 69 -22.25 -8.49 -15.21
CA GLU A 69 -21.37 -9.51 -15.80
C GLU A 69 -20.01 -9.53 -15.10
N SER A 70 -19.37 -8.36 -14.93
CA SER A 70 -18.08 -8.25 -14.23
C SER A 70 -18.14 -8.73 -12.77
N SER A 71 -19.29 -8.55 -12.14
CA SER A 71 -19.57 -8.98 -10.77
C SER A 71 -19.99 -10.45 -10.69
N GLY A 72 -20.19 -11.12 -11.82
CA GLY A 72 -20.55 -12.54 -11.92
C GLY A 72 -22.03 -12.86 -11.65
N TYR A 73 -22.90 -11.85 -11.58
CA TYR A 73 -24.35 -12.04 -11.40
C TYR A 73 -25.04 -12.56 -12.67
N ILE A 74 -24.47 -12.27 -13.85
CA ILE A 74 -25.00 -12.71 -15.13
C ILE A 74 -23.88 -13.27 -16.02
N GLN A 75 -24.29 -14.02 -17.04
CA GLN A 75 -23.44 -14.45 -18.14
C GLN A 75 -24.00 -13.88 -19.46
N VAL A 76 -23.11 -13.53 -20.38
CA VAL A 76 -23.48 -12.99 -21.70
C VAL A 76 -23.03 -13.96 -22.80
N ASP A 77 -23.97 -14.39 -23.63
CA ASP A 77 -23.70 -15.11 -24.87
C ASP A 77 -23.51 -14.10 -26.01
N ARG A 78 -22.31 -14.11 -26.61
CA ARG A 78 -21.90 -13.24 -27.72
C ARG A 78 -21.77 -13.99 -29.04
N SER A 79 -22.23 -15.24 -29.12
CA SER A 79 -22.11 -16.08 -30.32
C SER A 79 -23.01 -15.61 -31.48
N SER A 80 -24.05 -14.83 -31.19
CA SER A 80 -24.99 -14.30 -32.17
C SER A 80 -24.88 -12.77 -32.28
N HIS A 81 -25.37 -12.19 -33.39
CA HIS A 81 -25.43 -10.74 -33.58
C HIS A 81 -26.20 -10.03 -32.45
N LYS A 82 -27.18 -10.71 -31.83
CA LYS A 82 -27.85 -10.21 -30.62
C LYS A 82 -27.24 -10.89 -29.41
N HIS A 83 -26.68 -10.10 -28.49
CA HIS A 83 -26.20 -10.63 -27.24
C HIS A 83 -27.36 -11.20 -26.41
N GLY A 84 -27.16 -12.41 -25.91
CA GLY A 84 -28.06 -13.04 -24.96
C GLY A 84 -27.55 -12.84 -23.53
N TYR A 85 -28.44 -12.60 -22.58
CA TYR A 85 -28.12 -12.43 -21.16
C TYR A 85 -28.82 -13.53 -20.35
N ASN A 86 -28.11 -14.11 -19.39
CA ASN A 86 -28.65 -15.15 -18.51
C ASN A 86 -28.21 -14.88 -17.06
N SER A 87 -29.13 -15.04 -16.12
CA SER A 87 -28.79 -15.26 -14.72
C SER A 87 -29.33 -16.62 -14.27
N SER A 88 -28.64 -17.24 -13.31
CA SER A 88 -29.04 -18.51 -12.72
C SER A 88 -28.76 -18.51 -11.23
N VAL A 89 -29.46 -19.35 -10.48
CA VAL A 89 -29.24 -19.53 -9.03
C VAL A 89 -27.76 -19.82 -8.72
N ARG A 90 -27.08 -20.58 -9.60
CA ARG A 90 -25.66 -20.89 -9.45
C ARG A 90 -24.78 -19.64 -9.60
N LEU A 91 -25.05 -18.78 -10.59
CA LEU A 91 -24.32 -17.52 -10.79
C LEU A 91 -24.52 -16.59 -9.60
N LEU A 92 -25.78 -16.36 -9.19
CA LEU A 92 -26.12 -15.52 -8.05
C LEU A 92 -25.45 -16.02 -6.76
N HIS A 93 -25.52 -17.32 -6.48
CA HIS A 93 -24.88 -17.91 -5.32
C HIS A 93 -23.34 -17.73 -5.33
N THR A 94 -22.72 -17.88 -6.51
CA THR A 94 -21.27 -17.68 -6.66
C THR A 94 -20.89 -16.22 -6.45
N ALA A 95 -21.64 -15.29 -7.05
CA ALA A 95 -21.44 -13.85 -6.88
C ALA A 95 -21.61 -13.42 -5.42
N ILE A 96 -22.68 -13.85 -4.75
CA ILE A 96 -22.93 -13.54 -3.33
C ILE A 96 -21.84 -14.13 -2.43
N ARG A 97 -21.37 -15.37 -2.70
CA ARG A 97 -20.29 -15.99 -1.93
C ARG A 97 -18.98 -15.22 -2.10
N LYS A 98 -18.65 -14.80 -3.32
CA LYS A 98 -17.47 -13.97 -3.62
C LYS A 98 -17.56 -12.64 -2.86
N LEU A 99 -18.69 -11.93 -2.97
CA LEU A 99 -18.92 -10.66 -2.29
C LEU A 99 -18.81 -10.80 -0.77
N LYS A 100 -19.37 -11.88 -0.19
CA LYS A 100 -19.23 -12.18 1.24
C LYS A 100 -17.76 -12.31 1.64
N GLN A 101 -16.95 -13.02 0.86
CA GLN A 101 -15.53 -13.20 1.17
C GLN A 101 -14.76 -11.89 1.05
N GLU A 102 -15.01 -11.10 0.02
CA GLU A 102 -14.38 -9.78 -0.18
C GLU A 102 -14.71 -8.82 0.97
N ARG A 103 -15.98 -8.78 1.40
CA ARG A 103 -16.41 -7.98 2.54
C ARG A 103 -15.78 -8.44 3.84
N ARG A 104 -15.73 -9.75 4.08
CA ARG A 104 -15.03 -10.32 5.24
C ARG A 104 -13.56 -9.89 5.27
N ASN A 105 -12.85 -10.04 4.16
CA ASN A 105 -11.44 -9.65 4.06
C ASN A 105 -11.25 -8.13 4.31
N THR A 106 -12.21 -7.32 3.86
CA THR A 106 -12.19 -5.86 4.09
C THR A 106 -12.33 -5.56 5.58
N TYR A 107 -13.33 -6.15 6.26
CA TYR A 107 -13.52 -5.95 7.70
C TYR A 107 -12.36 -6.52 8.53
N GLU A 108 -11.79 -7.66 8.16
CA GLU A 108 -10.59 -8.20 8.84
C GLU A 108 -9.39 -7.24 8.71
N LYS A 109 -9.24 -6.57 7.57
CA LYS A 109 -8.22 -5.53 7.38
C LYS A 109 -8.51 -4.30 8.22
N GLU A 110 -9.74 -3.77 8.18
CA GLU A 110 -10.14 -2.60 8.98
C GLU A 110 -9.97 -2.85 10.48
N LEU A 111 -10.31 -4.04 10.96
CA LEU A 111 -10.14 -4.43 12.36
C LEU A 111 -8.66 -4.45 12.75
N ASN A 112 -7.81 -5.03 11.90
CA ASN A 112 -6.36 -5.03 12.13
C ASN A 112 -5.77 -3.61 12.09
N ASP A 113 -6.24 -2.75 11.19
CA ASP A 113 -5.81 -1.35 11.13
C ASP A 113 -6.21 -0.59 12.41
N LEU A 114 -7.45 -0.78 12.90
CA LEU A 114 -7.93 -0.22 14.16
C LEU A 114 -7.15 -0.75 15.38
N ASP A 115 -6.86 -2.04 15.44
CA ASP A 115 -6.06 -2.62 16.53
C ASP A 115 -4.65 -2.00 16.57
N ASN A 116 -4.04 -1.77 15.40
CA ASN A 116 -2.75 -1.08 15.31
C ASN A 116 -2.86 0.39 15.77
N GLU A 117 -3.92 1.10 15.42
CA GLU A 117 -4.15 2.46 15.92
C GLU A 117 -4.33 2.52 17.44
N ILE A 118 -5.11 1.59 18.00
CA ILE A 118 -5.30 1.46 19.45
C ILE A 118 -3.97 1.18 20.15
N GLN A 119 -3.18 0.26 19.60
CA GLN A 119 -1.87 -0.07 20.15
C GLN A 119 -0.93 1.15 20.10
N ASN A 120 -0.89 1.85 18.96
CA ASN A 120 -0.09 3.06 18.80
C ASN A 120 -0.45 4.15 19.82
N ILE A 121 -1.75 4.31 20.14
CA ILE A 121 -2.21 5.27 21.15
C ILE A 121 -1.87 4.78 22.57
N SER A 122 -2.02 3.49 22.82
CA SER A 122 -1.76 2.88 24.14
C SER A 122 -0.28 2.91 24.50
N ASP A 123 0.60 2.82 23.51
CA ASP A 123 2.06 2.87 23.67
C ASP A 123 2.60 4.31 23.79
N ILE A 124 1.73 5.33 23.70
CA ILE A 124 2.16 6.73 23.91
C ILE A 124 2.47 6.92 25.39
N ASP A 125 3.75 7.14 25.69
CA ASP A 125 4.18 7.68 26.97
C ASP A 125 3.67 9.12 27.13
N VAL A 126 2.72 9.30 28.06
CA VAL A 126 2.06 10.58 28.35
C VAL A 126 3.06 11.62 28.84
N GLU A 127 4.11 11.23 29.57
CA GLU A 127 5.12 12.16 30.08
C GLU A 127 6.00 12.71 28.94
N SER A 128 6.37 11.85 28.00
CA SER A 128 7.06 12.23 26.76
C SER A 128 6.19 13.15 25.90
N LEU A 129 4.91 12.83 25.73
CA LEU A 129 3.97 13.65 24.96
C LEU A 129 3.79 15.04 25.59
N GLN A 130 3.64 15.11 26.92
CA GLN A 130 3.53 16.36 27.66
C GLN A 130 4.77 17.24 27.47
N SER A 131 5.97 16.65 27.57
CA SER A 131 7.23 17.36 27.38
C SER A 131 7.37 17.92 25.97
N LYS A 132 7.01 17.14 24.94
CA LYS A 132 6.98 17.61 23.54
C LYS A 132 5.96 18.73 23.34
N PHE A 133 4.77 18.61 23.92
CA PHE A 133 3.71 19.61 23.81
C PHE A 133 4.13 20.95 24.44
N VAL A 134 4.75 20.91 25.63
CA VAL A 134 5.31 22.12 26.28
C VAL A 134 6.42 22.72 25.43
N GLY A 135 7.34 21.92 24.89
CA GLY A 135 8.40 22.40 24.00
C GLY A 135 7.87 23.10 22.74
N LEU A 136 6.83 22.54 22.11
CA LEU A 136 6.16 23.15 20.96
C LEU A 136 5.48 24.48 21.31
N MET A 137 4.88 24.60 22.50
CA MET A 137 4.18 25.81 22.93
C MET A 137 5.13 26.93 23.37
N VAL A 138 6.32 26.60 23.88
CA VAL A 138 7.31 27.57 24.38
C VAL A 138 8.30 27.98 23.28
N GLY A 139 8.34 27.27 22.15
CA GLY A 139 9.33 27.49 21.09
C GLY A 139 10.74 27.03 21.48
N GLU A 140 10.90 26.45 22.67
CA GLU A 140 12.07 25.68 23.07
C GLU A 140 11.93 24.29 22.46
N HIS A 141 12.38 24.13 21.21
CA HIS A 141 12.71 22.81 20.73
C HIS A 141 13.85 22.28 21.60
N ALA A 142 13.51 21.44 22.58
CA ALA A 142 14.51 20.71 23.35
C ALA A 142 15.45 20.06 22.32
N LEU A 143 16.73 20.47 22.32
CA LEU A 143 17.74 19.94 21.41
C LEU A 143 17.66 18.42 21.47
N GLU A 144 17.23 17.81 20.36
CA GLU A 144 17.13 16.36 20.32
C GLU A 144 18.53 15.81 20.57
N ARG A 145 18.64 14.85 21.49
CA ARG A 145 19.94 14.30 21.89
C ARG A 145 20.30 13.13 20.99
N PRO A 146 21.59 12.90 20.74
CA PRO A 146 22.03 11.65 20.14
C PRO A 146 21.53 10.44 20.92
N VAL A 147 21.06 9.42 20.21
CA VAL A 147 20.57 8.16 20.80
C VAL A 147 21.45 7.02 20.29
N PHE A 148 22.08 6.29 21.21
CA PHE A 148 22.91 5.13 20.90
C PHE A 148 22.16 3.85 21.25
N VAL A 149 22.16 2.89 20.33
CA VAL A 149 21.57 1.57 20.53
C VAL A 149 22.52 0.48 20.03
N THR A 150 22.46 -0.68 20.67
CA THR A 150 23.11 -1.92 20.23
C THR A 150 22.05 -2.93 19.82
N ASP A 151 22.45 -3.92 19.05
CA ASP A 151 21.62 -5.05 18.62
C ASP A 151 20.61 -4.73 17.52
N TRP A 152 20.34 -5.73 16.69
CA TRP A 152 19.53 -5.60 15.48
C TRP A 152 18.14 -5.04 15.74
N GLU A 153 17.44 -5.56 16.76
CA GLU A 153 16.05 -5.18 17.07
C GLU A 153 15.95 -3.71 17.52
N ASN A 154 16.86 -3.26 18.38
CA ASN A 154 16.87 -1.88 18.85
C ASN A 154 17.23 -0.90 17.74
N ILE A 155 18.12 -1.30 16.82
CA ILE A 155 18.43 -0.51 15.62
C ILE A 155 17.19 -0.37 14.76
N LEU A 156 16.47 -1.46 14.49
CA LEU A 156 15.22 -1.40 13.74
C LEU A 156 14.17 -0.50 14.41
N HIS A 157 14.06 -0.56 15.74
CA HIS A 157 13.19 0.34 16.51
C HIS A 157 13.61 1.81 16.40
N LEU A 158 14.91 2.10 16.48
CA LEU A 158 15.45 3.44 16.28
C LEU A 158 15.12 3.98 14.89
N LEU A 159 15.24 3.16 13.84
CA LEU A 159 14.85 3.55 12.48
C LEU A 159 13.36 3.85 12.37
N ASP A 160 12.51 3.04 13.01
CA ASP A 160 11.08 3.29 13.04
C ASP A 160 10.75 4.62 13.68
N GLU A 161 11.37 4.91 14.82
CA GLU A 161 11.09 6.09 15.61
C GLU A 161 11.64 7.38 14.98
N LYS A 162 12.89 7.34 14.49
CA LYS A 162 13.63 8.54 14.06
C LYS A 162 13.58 8.78 12.56
N ILE A 163 13.46 7.73 11.75
CA ILE A 163 13.46 7.86 10.29
C ILE A 163 12.06 7.70 9.71
N TYR A 164 11.28 6.69 10.13
CA TYR A 164 10.07 6.29 9.40
C TYR A 164 8.75 6.84 9.94
N ARG A 165 8.62 7.13 11.24
CA ARG A 165 7.34 7.44 11.90
C ARG A 165 6.57 8.57 11.25
N ASP A 166 7.26 9.67 10.95
CA ASP A 166 6.63 10.95 10.60
C ASP A 166 6.80 11.32 9.11
N LEU A 167 7.16 10.35 8.26
CA LEU A 167 7.37 10.59 6.83
C LEU A 167 6.07 10.90 6.07
N THR A 168 6.15 11.92 5.24
CA THR A 168 5.07 12.45 4.42
C THR A 168 5.44 12.45 2.93
N LYS A 169 4.45 12.78 2.07
CA LYS A 169 4.65 12.83 0.62
C LYS A 169 5.75 13.83 0.26
N GLY A 170 6.75 13.39 -0.49
CA GLY A 170 7.88 14.20 -0.94
C GLY A 170 9.10 14.14 -0.01
N ASP A 171 8.97 13.56 1.18
CA ASP A 171 10.13 13.33 2.05
C ASP A 171 11.10 12.34 1.40
N ILE A 172 12.40 12.54 1.65
CA ILE A 172 13.49 11.75 1.06
C ILE A 172 14.17 10.94 2.16
N VAL A 173 14.18 9.62 1.96
CA VAL A 173 15.01 8.69 2.72
C VAL A 173 16.23 8.32 1.90
N ARG A 174 17.41 8.57 2.46
CA ARG A 174 18.70 8.14 1.88
C ARG A 174 19.23 7.01 2.72
N LEU A 175 19.69 5.93 2.10
CA LEU A 175 20.34 4.84 2.82
C LEU A 175 21.54 4.29 2.05
N THR A 176 22.62 4.02 2.77
CA THR A 176 23.63 3.08 2.29
C THR A 176 23.21 1.66 2.66
N THR A 177 23.52 0.66 1.85
CA THR A 177 22.89 -0.68 1.95
C THR A 177 23.80 -1.81 2.42
N GLU A 178 25.06 -1.52 2.74
CA GLU A 178 26.07 -2.53 3.06
C GLU A 178 25.80 -3.24 4.40
N TRP A 179 25.13 -2.57 5.35
CA TRP A 179 24.77 -3.11 6.67
C TRP A 179 23.51 -3.98 6.58
N LEU A 180 22.78 -3.91 5.47
CA LEU A 180 21.64 -4.78 5.19
C LEU A 180 22.11 -6.16 4.70
N TYR A 181 23.18 -6.70 5.30
CA TYR A 181 23.68 -8.05 4.98
C TYR A 181 22.69 -9.14 5.40
N ARG A 182 21.74 -8.81 6.31
CA ARG A 182 20.59 -9.64 6.71
C ARG A 182 19.30 -9.24 6.00
N PHE A 183 19.39 -8.79 4.74
CA PHE A 183 18.20 -8.36 3.97
C PHE A 183 17.16 -9.49 3.84
N ASP A 184 17.62 -10.74 3.81
CA ASP A 184 16.78 -11.95 3.84
C ASP A 184 15.99 -12.13 5.14
N GLU A 185 16.38 -11.43 6.20
CA GLU A 185 15.65 -11.37 7.47
C GLU A 185 14.75 -10.15 7.60
N LEU A 186 14.63 -9.32 6.55
CA LEU A 186 13.55 -8.36 6.52
C LEU A 186 12.23 -9.14 6.48
N ASP A 187 11.56 -9.14 7.61
CA ASP A 187 10.25 -9.75 7.73
C ASP A 187 9.28 -9.14 6.70
N SER A 188 8.21 -9.88 6.40
CA SER A 188 7.18 -9.41 5.48
C SER A 188 6.52 -8.08 5.93
N PHE A 189 6.61 -7.76 7.22
CA PHE A 189 6.06 -6.54 7.79
C PHE A 189 6.91 -5.31 7.39
N ARG A 190 8.24 -5.42 7.38
CA ARG A 190 9.19 -4.37 6.97
C ARG A 190 9.09 -4.06 5.48
N VAL A 191 8.93 -5.09 4.66
CA VAL A 191 8.67 -4.93 3.21
C VAL A 191 7.36 -4.18 3.00
N LYS A 192 6.28 -4.59 3.69
CA LYS A 192 4.98 -3.89 3.62
C LYS A 192 5.04 -2.46 4.16
N LYS A 193 5.80 -2.21 5.22
CA LYS A 193 5.98 -0.86 5.79
C LYS A 193 6.70 0.05 4.80
N SER A 194 7.77 -0.43 4.18
CA SER A 194 8.49 0.29 3.13
C SER A 194 7.59 0.58 1.93
N GLU A 195 6.80 -0.40 1.50
CA GLU A 195 5.81 -0.23 0.43
C GLU A 195 4.71 0.79 0.80
N SER A 196 4.25 0.80 2.05
CA SER A 196 3.28 1.79 2.55
C SER A 196 3.84 3.21 2.47
N LEU A 197 5.10 3.41 2.84
CA LEU A 197 5.78 4.71 2.73
C LEU A 197 5.94 5.15 1.27
N LEU A 198 6.36 4.23 0.38
CA LEU A 198 6.43 4.48 -1.06
C LEU A 198 5.06 4.87 -1.64
N ASN A 199 3.99 4.18 -1.21
CA ASN A 199 2.63 4.49 -1.64
C ASN A 199 2.13 5.85 -1.12
N LYS A 200 2.61 6.32 0.04
CA LYS A 200 2.38 7.71 0.52
C LYS A 200 3.14 8.76 -0.32
N GLY A 201 4.06 8.35 -1.18
CA GLY A 201 4.87 9.22 -2.03
C GLY A 201 6.17 9.68 -1.37
N VAL A 202 6.70 8.91 -0.43
CA VAL A 202 8.07 9.06 0.10
C VAL A 202 9.07 8.60 -0.97
N VAL A 203 10.17 9.33 -1.12
CA VAL A 203 11.24 9.03 -2.06
C VAL A 203 12.34 8.22 -1.36
N PHE A 204 12.69 7.07 -1.92
CA PHE A 204 13.80 6.25 -1.40
C PHE A 204 15.01 6.29 -2.34
N ARG A 205 16.18 6.60 -1.79
CA ARG A 205 17.47 6.59 -2.49
C ARG A 205 18.43 5.63 -1.80
N GLY A 206 18.73 4.51 -2.46
CA GLY A 206 19.70 3.53 -2.01
C GLY A 206 21.06 3.72 -2.70
N LEU A 207 22.14 3.64 -1.94
CA LEU A 207 23.50 3.67 -2.46
C LEU A 207 24.29 2.47 -1.95
N GLU A 208 25.02 1.82 -2.86
CA GLU A 208 25.93 0.74 -2.54
C GLU A 208 27.35 1.09 -2.95
N ARG A 209 28.26 1.13 -1.97
CA ARG A 209 29.67 1.54 -2.09
C ARG A 209 30.66 0.38 -2.02
N LYS A 210 30.24 -0.77 -1.51
CA LYS A 210 31.04 -2.01 -1.49
C LYS A 210 30.40 -3.06 -2.36
N LYS A 211 31.22 -3.96 -2.91
CA LYS A 211 30.71 -5.10 -3.67
C LYS A 211 30.00 -6.05 -2.70
N SER A 212 28.66 -6.03 -2.68
CA SER A 212 27.89 -7.02 -1.91
C SER A 212 28.02 -8.42 -2.49
N ASP A 213 27.63 -9.41 -1.70
CA ASP A 213 27.28 -10.72 -2.22
C ASP A 213 26.23 -10.58 -3.34
N SER A 214 26.53 -11.21 -4.48
CA SER A 214 25.72 -11.08 -5.70
C SER A 214 24.30 -11.61 -5.50
N SER A 215 24.12 -12.60 -4.61
CA SER A 215 22.81 -13.20 -4.33
C SER A 215 21.89 -12.25 -3.55
N ALA A 216 22.41 -11.58 -2.52
CA ALA A 216 21.68 -10.60 -1.72
C ALA A 216 21.32 -9.37 -2.56
N LEU A 217 22.28 -8.87 -3.35
CA LEU A 217 22.07 -7.77 -4.27
C LEU A 217 20.95 -8.07 -5.28
N ALA A 218 20.95 -9.26 -5.88
CA ALA A 218 19.93 -9.65 -6.85
C ALA A 218 18.50 -9.64 -6.27
N LYS A 219 18.33 -10.13 -5.03
CA LYS A 219 17.03 -10.09 -4.32
C LYS A 219 16.58 -8.66 -4.02
N ARG A 220 17.50 -7.78 -3.62
CA ARG A 220 17.21 -6.37 -3.39
C ARG A 220 16.75 -5.69 -4.69
N ILE A 221 17.51 -5.88 -5.76
CA ILE A 221 17.20 -5.33 -7.08
C ILE A 221 15.83 -5.83 -7.59
N SER A 222 15.51 -7.11 -7.42
CA SER A 222 14.23 -7.65 -7.88
C SER A 222 13.04 -7.02 -7.15
N LEU A 223 13.12 -6.86 -5.82
CA LEU A 223 12.09 -6.17 -5.05
C LEU A 223 11.93 -4.71 -5.50
N MET A 224 13.05 -4.00 -5.67
CA MET A 224 12.99 -2.60 -6.09
C MET A 224 12.48 -2.43 -7.53
N LYS A 225 12.77 -3.38 -8.43
CA LYS A 225 12.18 -3.41 -9.78
C LYS A 225 10.65 -3.55 -9.70
N ILE A 226 10.12 -4.39 -8.81
CA ILE A 226 8.67 -4.51 -8.56
C ILE A 226 8.08 -3.18 -8.07
N TRP A 227 8.77 -2.48 -7.17
CA TRP A 227 8.31 -1.17 -6.69
C TRP A 227 8.37 -0.09 -7.78
N LYS A 228 9.41 -0.11 -8.61
CA LYS A 228 9.55 0.79 -9.76
C LYS A 228 8.42 0.60 -10.78
N THR A 229 8.04 -0.65 -11.09
CA THR A 229 6.95 -0.93 -12.05
C THR A 229 5.56 -0.52 -11.52
N LYS A 230 5.40 -0.40 -10.19
CA LYS A 230 4.22 0.20 -9.56
C LYS A 230 4.20 1.73 -9.63
N GLY A 231 5.25 2.36 -10.15
CA GLY A 231 5.35 3.81 -10.29
C GLY A 231 5.84 4.53 -9.03
N TYR A 232 6.42 3.81 -8.06
CA TYR A 232 6.97 4.44 -6.86
C TYR A 232 8.30 5.16 -7.15
N ASP A 233 8.55 6.25 -6.42
CA ASP A 233 9.80 7.00 -6.52
C ASP A 233 10.90 6.35 -5.68
N ILE A 234 11.56 5.39 -6.32
CA ILE A 234 12.70 4.69 -5.77
C ILE A 234 13.87 4.73 -6.74
N GLY A 235 15.07 4.93 -6.21
CA GLY A 235 16.30 4.80 -6.94
C GLY A 235 17.36 4.04 -6.15
N TYR A 236 18.20 3.30 -6.86
CA TYR A 236 19.26 2.50 -6.27
C TYR A 236 20.49 2.54 -7.17
N ARG A 237 21.63 2.91 -6.59
CA ARG A 237 22.84 3.16 -7.36
C ARG A 237 24.05 2.50 -6.75
N ILE A 238 25.02 2.16 -7.58
CA ILE A 238 26.29 1.53 -7.18
C ILE A 238 27.43 2.50 -7.47
N LYS A 239 28.24 2.81 -6.45
CA LYS A 239 29.44 3.65 -6.54
C LYS A 239 30.56 3.07 -5.68
N LEU A 240 31.38 2.19 -6.26
CA LEU A 240 32.44 1.52 -5.51
C LEU A 240 33.46 2.51 -4.93
N LYS A 241 33.76 2.38 -3.63
CA LYS A 241 34.74 3.22 -2.92
C LYS A 241 35.55 2.38 -1.93
N GLU A 242 36.87 2.59 -1.89
CA GLU A 242 37.77 1.85 -0.99
C GLU A 242 37.67 2.33 0.47
N ASP A 243 37.33 3.59 0.69
CA ASP A 243 37.24 4.28 1.99
C ASP A 243 35.80 4.43 2.51
N ALA A 244 34.88 3.57 2.07
CA ALA A 244 33.50 3.58 2.57
C ALA A 244 33.43 3.07 4.03
N THR A 245 33.71 3.96 4.97
CA THR A 245 33.74 3.71 6.43
C THR A 245 32.40 3.93 7.10
N TYR A 246 31.58 4.88 6.63
CA TYR A 246 30.31 5.21 7.27
C TYR A 246 29.12 4.70 6.47
N GLN A 247 28.27 3.97 7.17
CA GLN A 247 26.99 3.52 6.69
C GLN A 247 25.92 4.30 7.42
N PHE A 248 24.93 4.80 6.68
CA PHE A 248 23.93 5.64 7.32
C PHE A 248 22.58 5.57 6.61
N ILE A 249 21.58 6.02 7.35
CA ILE A 249 20.25 6.31 6.84
C ILE A 249 19.79 7.67 7.35
N SER A 250 19.23 8.50 6.49
CA SER A 250 18.78 9.85 6.83
C SER A 250 17.34 10.08 6.45
N ARG A 251 16.67 10.95 7.19
CA ARG A 251 15.40 11.59 6.81
C ARG A 251 15.66 13.04 6.43
N ASN A 252 15.34 13.41 5.19
CA ASN A 252 15.50 14.78 4.67
C ASN A 252 16.88 15.37 5.03
N SER A 253 16.88 16.43 5.82
CA SER A 253 18.04 17.06 6.46
C SER A 253 17.84 17.15 7.98
N GLU A 254 16.98 16.32 8.58
CA GLU A 254 16.67 16.39 10.01
C GLU A 254 17.72 15.68 10.85
N GLY A 255 18.32 14.62 10.31
CA GLY A 255 19.38 13.88 10.99
C GLY A 255 19.72 12.59 10.28
N ILE A 256 20.72 11.90 10.83
CA ILE A 256 21.20 10.62 10.32
C ILE A 256 21.25 9.57 11.43
N VAL A 257 20.98 8.33 11.09
CA VAL A 257 21.39 7.18 11.89
C VAL A 257 22.68 6.65 11.28
N LEU A 258 23.79 6.76 12.01
CA LEU A 258 25.06 6.12 11.67
C LEU A 258 25.04 4.68 12.16
N ILE A 259 25.43 3.74 11.29
CA ILE A 259 25.42 2.30 11.58
C ILE A 259 26.85 1.78 11.52
N LEU A 260 27.27 1.14 12.60
CA LEU A 260 28.56 0.50 12.73
C LEU A 260 28.34 -1.01 12.63
N SER A 261 28.80 -1.60 11.52
CA SER A 261 28.67 -3.02 11.23
C SER A 261 29.70 -3.91 11.93
N GLU A 262 30.49 -3.36 12.86
CA GLU A 262 31.44 -4.10 13.69
C GLU A 262 30.72 -4.78 14.86
N SER A 263 31.42 -5.64 15.61
CA SER A 263 30.86 -6.25 16.83
C SER A 263 31.24 -5.41 18.04
N PRO A 264 30.28 -4.84 18.80
CA PRO A 264 28.83 -5.06 18.69
C PRO A 264 28.16 -4.25 17.58
N PHE A 265 27.17 -4.87 16.91
CA PHE A 265 26.38 -4.21 15.88
C PHE A 265 25.60 -3.07 16.53
N SER A 266 25.86 -1.83 16.11
CA SER A 266 25.39 -0.63 16.81
C SER A 266 24.96 0.47 15.85
N ALA A 267 24.08 1.35 16.33
CA ALA A 267 23.68 2.53 15.59
C ALA A 267 23.53 3.75 16.51
N THR A 268 23.75 4.93 15.94
CA THR A 268 23.58 6.21 16.65
C THR A 268 22.73 7.16 15.82
N TRP A 269 21.60 7.61 16.38
CA TRP A 269 20.88 8.76 15.85
C TRP A 269 21.65 10.03 16.17
N LEU A 270 21.84 10.86 15.16
CA LEU A 270 22.47 12.16 15.22
C LEU A 270 21.51 13.18 14.60
N PRO A 271 20.74 13.91 15.43
CA PRO A 271 19.91 15.00 14.93
C PRO A 271 20.79 16.14 14.44
N ARG A 272 20.38 16.82 13.37
CA ARG A 272 21.14 17.91 12.75
C ARG A 272 21.41 19.04 13.74
N GLU A 273 20.49 19.29 14.67
CA GLU A 273 20.64 20.31 15.71
C GLU A 273 21.82 20.03 16.65
N SER A 274 22.20 18.75 16.81
CA SER A 274 23.33 18.35 17.66
C SER A 274 24.69 18.46 16.96
N ASN A 275 24.73 18.17 15.65
CA ASN A 275 25.95 18.24 14.85
C ASN A 275 25.62 18.50 13.37
N PRO A 276 25.36 19.76 13.00
CA PRO A 276 24.87 20.08 11.67
C PRO A 276 25.91 19.81 10.59
N GLU A 277 27.18 20.08 10.89
CA GLU A 277 28.29 19.85 9.96
C GLU A 277 28.43 18.37 9.59
N LEU A 278 28.36 17.46 10.57
CA LEU A 278 28.44 16.03 10.29
C LEU A 278 27.25 15.53 9.46
N VAL A 279 26.04 15.97 9.80
CA VAL A 279 24.81 15.57 9.09
C VAL A 279 24.82 16.10 7.65
N ASP A 280 25.11 17.38 7.48
CA ASP A 280 25.10 18.04 6.17
C ASP A 280 26.19 17.45 5.27
N ASN A 281 27.41 17.25 5.79
CA ASN A 281 28.49 16.61 5.05
C ASN A 281 28.17 15.15 4.69
N ALA A 282 27.52 14.38 5.56
CA ALA A 282 27.13 13.01 5.26
C ALA A 282 26.10 12.94 4.13
N ILE A 283 25.10 13.82 4.17
CA ILE A 283 24.05 13.92 3.14
C ILE A 283 24.63 14.41 1.81
N GLU A 284 25.47 15.45 1.83
CA GLU A 284 26.09 15.98 0.61
C GLU A 284 26.96 14.93 -0.07
N ASN A 285 27.84 14.26 0.68
CA ASN A 285 28.68 13.19 0.14
C ASN A 285 27.84 12.03 -0.42
N PHE A 286 26.73 11.69 0.23
CA PHE A 286 25.80 10.71 -0.32
C PHE A 286 25.20 11.17 -1.64
N ASP A 287 24.68 12.39 -1.71
CA ASP A 287 24.01 12.90 -2.91
C ASP A 287 25.02 13.01 -4.08
N VAL A 288 26.28 13.37 -3.82
CA VAL A 288 27.37 13.35 -4.83
C VAL A 288 27.66 11.92 -5.32
N ASP A 289 27.84 10.97 -4.42
CA ASP A 289 28.10 9.58 -4.78
C ASP A 289 26.93 8.95 -5.51
N TYR A 290 25.71 9.24 -5.06
CA TYR A 290 24.48 8.77 -5.66
C TYR A 290 24.33 9.34 -7.08
N ASN A 291 24.49 10.65 -7.27
CA ASN A 291 24.35 11.26 -8.59
C ASN A 291 25.41 10.79 -9.59
N SER A 292 26.62 10.43 -9.11
CA SER A 292 27.71 9.89 -9.94
C SER A 292 27.78 8.36 -9.99
N GLY A 293 26.87 7.66 -9.30
CA GLY A 293 26.78 6.20 -9.25
C GLY A 293 26.03 5.61 -10.43
N LEU A 294 26.30 4.34 -10.73
CA LEU A 294 25.61 3.60 -11.78
C LEU A 294 24.21 3.22 -11.31
N ASP A 295 23.19 3.54 -12.10
CA ASP A 295 21.81 3.15 -11.80
C ASP A 295 21.60 1.66 -12.09
N VAL A 296 21.19 0.90 -11.06
CA VAL A 296 21.00 -0.55 -11.21
C VAL A 296 19.81 -0.90 -12.09
N PHE A 297 18.91 0.05 -12.35
CA PHE A 297 17.82 -0.14 -13.30
C PHE A 297 18.25 0.07 -14.75
N GLU A 298 19.41 0.70 -14.98
CA GLU A 298 19.99 0.91 -16.31
C GLU A 298 21.03 -0.19 -16.67
N ILE A 299 21.54 -0.91 -15.67
CA ILE A 299 22.41 -2.07 -15.88
C ILE A 299 21.57 -3.30 -16.26
N GLY A 300 21.26 -3.42 -17.55
CA GLY A 300 20.92 -4.69 -18.22
C GLY A 300 19.52 -5.29 -17.97
N GLU A 301 18.72 -5.30 -19.03
CA GLU A 301 18.28 -6.57 -19.63
C GLU A 301 19.47 -7.33 -20.24
#